data_AF-A0A7X4Z9A0-F1
#
_entry.id   AF-A0A7X4Z9A0-F1
#
_cell.length_a   1.000
_cell.length_b   1.000
_cell.length_c   1.000
_cell.angle_alpha   90.00
_cell.angle_beta   90.00
_cell.angle_gamma   90.00
#
_symmetry.space_group_name_H-M   'P 1'
#
loop_
_entity.id
_entity.type
_entity.pdbx_description
1 polymer ?
#
loop_
_entity_poly.entity_id
_entity_poly.type
_entity_poly.pdbx_seq_one_letter_code
_entity_poly.pdbx_strand_id
1 'polypeptide(L)'
;MTRMYKEYIYYCPKCGNACFRQYDDTEDKCYICGHAMIESPHEYELSLEEHDAYATGKKGGTREEFERFWDGRMQRLHDEVVSKSPIFDLDLYNRRDEIRDEKFRKFQEMLHGVSKENPYGVKCPYCKSTQVKRISGFAKAGLFTLFGIFAMGKNSKQWHCKNCGSDF
;
A
#
# COMPACT_ATOMS: atom_id res chain seq x y z
N MET A 1 -26.83 -12.19 -12.10
CA MET A 1 -26.32 -11.00 -12.81
C MET A 1 -24.97 -10.65 -12.23
N THR A 2 -23.91 -11.14 -12.88
CA THR A 2 -22.52 -10.99 -12.45
C THR A 2 -22.11 -9.54 -12.66
N ARG A 3 -21.92 -8.79 -11.57
CA ARG A 3 -21.53 -7.38 -11.61
C ARG A 3 -20.11 -7.33 -12.16
N MET A 4 -19.98 -6.94 -13.44
CA MET A 4 -18.71 -6.88 -14.15
C MET A 4 -17.78 -5.89 -13.43
N TYR A 5 -16.66 -6.39 -12.91
CA TYR A 5 -15.59 -5.57 -12.37
C TYR A 5 -14.91 -4.85 -13.54
N LYS A 6 -15.40 -3.67 -13.91
CA LYS A 6 -14.66 -2.78 -14.81
C LYS A 6 -13.59 -2.07 -13.99
N GLU A 7 -12.33 -2.47 -14.15
CA GLU A 7 -11.21 -1.64 -13.73
C GLU A 7 -10.97 -0.57 -14.79
N TYR A 8 -11.18 0.67 -14.39
CA TYR A 8 -10.89 1.81 -15.24
C TYR A 8 -9.46 2.26 -15.01
N ILE A 9 -8.80 2.70 -16.08
CA ILE A 9 -7.53 3.40 -15.96
C ILE A 9 -7.85 4.83 -15.56
N TYR A 10 -7.22 5.29 -14.49
CA TYR A 10 -7.24 6.69 -14.09
C TYR A 10 -5.87 7.29 -14.35
N TYR A 11 -5.85 8.53 -14.78
CA TYR A 11 -4.61 9.27 -15.03
C TYR A 11 -4.62 10.64 -14.36
N CYS A 12 -3.44 11.14 -14.06
CA CYS A 12 -3.26 12.48 -13.55
C CYS A 12 -2.98 13.44 -14.71
N PRO A 13 -3.84 14.45 -14.96
CA PRO A 13 -3.63 15.44 -16.02
C PRO A 13 -2.40 16.32 -15.78
N LYS A 14 -1.91 16.40 -14.54
CA LYS A 14 -0.76 17.23 -14.16
C LYS A 14 0.59 16.55 -14.39
N CYS A 15 0.73 15.28 -14.01
CA CYS A 15 2.03 14.59 -14.00
C CYS A 15 2.05 13.29 -14.82
N GLY A 16 0.94 12.93 -15.47
CA GLY A 16 0.83 11.73 -16.29
C GLY A 16 0.86 10.40 -15.54
N ASN A 17 0.90 10.41 -14.20
CA ASN A 17 0.78 9.18 -13.42
C ASN A 17 -0.57 8.50 -13.70
N ALA A 18 -0.52 7.24 -14.12
CA ALA A 18 -1.70 6.43 -14.37
C ALA A 18 -1.71 5.16 -13.50
N CYS A 19 -2.89 4.72 -13.10
CA CYS A 19 -3.09 3.52 -12.31
C CYS A 19 -4.47 2.91 -12.59
N PHE A 20 -4.60 1.62 -12.29
CA PHE A 20 -5.91 1.00 -12.17
C PHE A 20 -6.55 1.39 -10.85
N ARG A 21 -7.87 1.60 -10.87
CA ARG A 21 -8.64 1.84 -9.67
C ARG A 21 -9.91 1.01 -9.68
N GLN A 22 -10.21 0.42 -8.53
CA GLN A 22 -11.50 -0.19 -8.27
C GLN A 22 -12.52 0.89 -7.90
N TYR A 23 -13.78 0.68 -8.26
CA TYR A 23 -14.86 1.67 -8.13
C TYR A 23 -15.08 2.18 -6.68
N ASP A 24 -14.60 1.50 -5.65
CA ASP A 24 -14.80 1.87 -4.23
C ASP A 24 -13.64 2.66 -3.61
N ASP A 25 -12.55 2.91 -4.35
CA ASP A 25 -11.34 3.48 -3.80
C ASP A 25 -11.46 5.02 -3.77
N THR A 26 -11.73 5.57 -2.59
CA THR A 26 -12.16 6.96 -2.36
C THR A 26 -11.07 8.02 -2.46
N GLU A 27 -9.82 7.65 -2.75
CA GLU A 27 -8.70 8.58 -2.72
C GLU A 27 -8.46 9.21 -4.10
N ASP A 28 -9.36 10.08 -4.57
CA ASP A 28 -9.32 10.70 -5.92
C ASP A 28 -8.05 11.50 -6.26
N LYS A 29 -6.97 11.40 -5.47
CA LYS A 29 -5.74 12.16 -5.60
C LYS A 29 -4.60 11.30 -6.10
N CYS A 30 -3.81 11.89 -6.99
CA CYS A 30 -2.63 11.30 -7.57
C CYS A 30 -1.55 11.04 -6.51
N TYR A 31 -1.05 9.80 -6.47
CA TYR A 31 0.04 9.42 -5.57
C TYR A 31 1.31 10.27 -5.74
N ILE A 32 1.58 10.81 -6.93
CA ILE A 32 2.78 11.61 -7.23
C ILE A 32 2.61 13.05 -6.77
N CYS A 33 1.61 13.76 -7.31
CA CYS A 33 1.48 15.20 -7.12
C CYS A 33 0.27 15.63 -6.28
N GLY A 34 -0.59 14.70 -5.86
CA GLY A 34 -1.80 14.97 -5.08
C GLY A 34 -2.96 15.60 -5.85
N HIS A 35 -2.81 15.83 -7.15
CA HIS A 35 -3.87 16.38 -7.99
C HIS A 35 -4.97 15.34 -8.26
N ALA A 36 -6.19 15.80 -8.53
CA ALA A 36 -7.31 14.90 -8.82
C ALA A 36 -7.00 13.99 -10.03
N MET A 37 -7.30 12.70 -9.92
CA MET A 37 -7.19 11.75 -11.03
C MET A 37 -8.47 11.74 -11.86
N ILE A 38 -8.34 11.54 -13.16
CA ILE A 38 -9.42 11.55 -14.13
C ILE A 38 -9.49 10.17 -14.78
N GLU A 39 -10.69 9.67 -14.99
CA GLU A 39 -10.93 8.44 -15.76
C GLU A 39 -10.43 8.62 -17.20
N SER A 40 -9.66 7.65 -17.71
CA SER A 40 -9.20 7.67 -19.09
C SER A 40 -10.37 7.52 -20.06
N PRO A 41 -10.28 8.07 -21.29
CA PRO A 41 -11.25 7.78 -22.33
C PRO A 41 -11.43 6.27 -22.56
N HIS A 42 -12.64 5.85 -22.95
CA HIS A 42 -12.98 4.43 -23.11
C HIS A 42 -12.06 3.66 -24.07
N GLU A 43 -11.40 4.32 -25.02
CA GLU A 43 -10.45 3.70 -25.96
C GLU A 43 -9.16 3.18 -25.28
N TYR A 44 -8.91 3.59 -24.04
CA TYR A 44 -7.82 3.11 -23.20
C TYR A 44 -8.28 2.05 -22.19
N GLU A 45 -9.57 1.70 -22.13
CA GLU A 45 -10.06 0.61 -21.28
C GLU A 45 -9.39 -0.72 -21.62
N LEU A 46 -9.22 -1.56 -20.59
CA LEU A 46 -8.84 -2.94 -20.78
C LEU A 46 -10.05 -3.77 -21.20
N SER A 47 -9.82 -4.72 -22.11
CA SER A 47 -10.73 -5.82 -22.33
C SER A 47 -10.81 -6.70 -21.07
N LEU A 48 -11.87 -7.48 -20.94
CA LEU A 48 -12.01 -8.43 -19.82
C LEU A 48 -10.87 -9.44 -19.77
N GLU A 49 -10.32 -9.82 -20.92
CA GLU A 49 -9.18 -10.75 -21.01
C GLU A 49 -7.89 -10.10 -20.52
N GLU A 50 -7.67 -8.83 -20.88
CA GLU A 50 -6.51 -8.05 -20.42
C GLU A 50 -6.59 -7.78 -18.90
N HIS A 51 -7.80 -7.56 -18.39
CA HIS A 51 -8.07 -7.41 -16.96
C HIS A 51 -7.84 -8.72 -16.19
N ASP A 52 -8.37 -9.84 -16.67
CA ASP A 52 -8.17 -11.15 -16.01
C ASP A 52 -6.69 -11.56 -16.03
N ALA A 53 -5.97 -11.28 -17.11
CA ALA A 53 -4.53 -11.48 -17.20
C ALA A 53 -3.76 -10.66 -16.14
N TYR A 54 -4.18 -9.40 -15.90
CA TYR A 54 -3.63 -8.54 -14.85
C TYR A 54 -3.98 -9.05 -13.44
N ALA A 55 -5.26 -9.33 -13.18
CA ALA A 55 -5.77 -9.65 -11.85
C ALA A 55 -5.37 -11.06 -11.36
N THR A 56 -5.25 -12.04 -12.26
CA THR A 56 -4.99 -13.43 -11.88
C THR A 56 -3.54 -13.85 -12.00
N GLY A 57 -2.71 -13.08 -12.70
CA GLY A 57 -1.33 -13.43 -13.03
C GLY A 57 -1.20 -14.76 -13.78
N LYS A 58 -2.30 -15.30 -14.35
CA LYS A 58 -2.35 -16.62 -14.99
C LYS A 58 -2.71 -16.50 -16.48
N LYS A 59 -1.67 -16.66 -17.31
CA LYS A 59 -1.64 -16.75 -18.78
C LYS A 59 -1.92 -15.42 -19.51
N GLY A 60 -1.13 -14.98 -20.50
CA GLY A 60 -0.03 -15.64 -21.20
C GLY A 60 0.93 -14.61 -21.76
N GLY A 61 1.94 -14.28 -20.97
CA GLY A 61 3.09 -13.51 -21.41
C GLY A 61 4.16 -13.42 -20.33
N THR A 62 5.39 -13.09 -20.72
CA THR A 62 6.44 -12.74 -19.79
C THR A 62 6.12 -11.40 -19.13
N ARG A 63 6.76 -11.13 -17.98
CA ARG A 63 6.69 -9.80 -17.33
C ARG A 63 7.03 -8.66 -18.32
N GLU A 64 7.97 -8.90 -19.22
CA GLU A 64 8.40 -7.95 -20.25
C GLU A 64 7.31 -7.68 -21.30
N GLU A 65 6.53 -8.71 -21.68
CA GLU A 65 5.41 -8.53 -22.61
C GLU A 65 4.29 -7.70 -21.98
N PHE A 66 4.04 -7.88 -20.69
CA PHE A 66 3.13 -7.04 -19.93
C PHE A 66 3.63 -5.60 -19.79
N GLU A 67 4.89 -5.39 -19.40
CA GLU A 67 5.50 -4.06 -19.29
C GLU A 67 5.41 -3.32 -20.63
N ARG A 68 5.77 -3.98 -21.75
CA ARG A 68 5.66 -3.40 -23.09
C ARG A 68 4.23 -3.00 -23.46
N PHE A 69 3.26 -3.85 -23.14
CA PHE A 69 1.84 -3.59 -23.39
C PHE A 69 1.33 -2.39 -22.58
N TRP A 70 1.67 -2.34 -21.28
CA TRP A 70 1.30 -1.26 -20.39
C TRP A 70 1.95 0.06 -20.81
N ASP A 71 3.26 0.05 -21.03
CA ASP A 71 4.05 1.22 -21.40
C ASP A 71 3.58 1.80 -22.73
N GLY A 72 3.31 0.97 -23.74
CA GLY A 72 2.80 1.42 -25.03
C GLY A 72 1.42 2.10 -24.94
N ARG A 73 0.50 1.55 -24.12
CA ARG A 73 -0.82 2.17 -23.91
C ARG A 73 -0.68 3.48 -23.13
N MET A 74 0.15 3.51 -22.10
CA MET A 74 0.36 4.71 -21.27
C MET A 74 1.09 5.81 -22.03
N GLN A 75 1.98 5.45 -22.96
CA GLN A 75 2.63 6.40 -23.84
C GLN A 75 1.63 7.05 -24.80
N ARG A 76 0.72 6.29 -25.42
CA ARG A 76 -0.37 6.87 -26.24
C ARG A 76 -1.25 7.81 -25.41
N LEU A 77 -1.67 7.38 -24.22
CA LEU A 77 -2.46 8.23 -23.32
C LEU A 77 -1.73 9.53 -22.99
N HIS A 78 -0.43 9.46 -22.75
CA HIS A 78 0.40 10.65 -22.54
C HIS A 78 0.41 11.58 -23.77
N ASP A 79 0.78 11.04 -24.92
CA ASP A 79 0.99 11.83 -26.14
C ASP A 79 -0.31 12.43 -26.67
N GLU A 80 -1.42 11.70 -26.55
CA GLU A 80 -2.71 12.10 -27.11
C GLU A 80 -3.55 12.93 -26.13
N VAL A 81 -3.41 12.71 -24.82
CA VAL A 81 -4.30 13.28 -23.80
C VAL A 81 -3.54 14.10 -22.75
N VAL A 82 -2.61 13.48 -22.02
CA VAL A 82 -1.96 14.13 -20.85
C VAL A 82 -1.15 15.35 -21.27
N SER A 83 -0.31 15.22 -22.30
CA SER A 83 0.59 16.27 -22.77
C SER A 83 -0.14 17.52 -23.28
N LYS A 84 -1.41 17.36 -23.68
CA LYS A 84 -2.29 18.45 -24.14
C LYS A 84 -3.07 19.11 -23.00
N SER A 85 -2.96 18.60 -21.78
CA SER A 85 -3.64 19.17 -20.63
C SER A 85 -3.09 20.56 -20.29
N PRO A 86 -3.94 21.56 -20.00
CA PRO A 86 -3.49 22.91 -19.66
C PRO A 86 -2.72 22.99 -18.33
N ILE A 87 -2.81 21.94 -17.52
CA ILE A 87 -2.14 21.85 -16.22
C ILE A 87 -0.99 20.83 -16.24
N PHE A 88 -0.60 20.34 -17.41
CA PHE A 88 0.51 19.42 -17.56
C PHE A 88 1.83 20.07 -17.13
N ASP A 89 2.59 19.34 -16.33
CA ASP A 89 3.87 19.76 -15.78
C ASP A 89 4.94 18.75 -16.22
N LEU A 90 5.77 19.19 -17.17
CA LEU A 90 6.81 18.36 -17.77
C LEU A 90 7.87 17.91 -16.75
N ASP A 91 8.21 18.78 -15.79
CA ASP A 91 9.19 18.44 -14.76
C ASP A 91 8.65 17.36 -13.82
N LEU A 92 7.38 17.49 -13.40
CA LEU A 92 6.72 16.44 -12.62
C LEU A 92 6.57 15.13 -13.41
N TYR A 93 6.30 15.20 -14.71
CA TYR A 93 6.23 14.01 -15.55
C TYR A 93 7.58 13.29 -15.65
N ASN A 94 8.67 14.04 -15.87
CA ASN A 94 10.01 13.46 -16.02
C ASN A 94 10.54 12.88 -14.69
N ARG A 95 10.19 13.49 -13.55
CA ARG A 95 10.63 13.03 -12.22
C ARG A 95 9.61 12.12 -11.50
N ARG A 96 8.53 11.71 -12.17
CA ARG A 96 7.43 10.95 -11.55
C ARG A 96 7.90 9.65 -10.91
N ASP A 97 8.83 8.94 -11.57
CA ASP A 97 9.31 7.63 -11.12
C ASP A 97 10.23 7.79 -9.90
N GLU A 98 11.09 8.81 -9.91
CA GLU A 98 11.91 9.19 -8.75
C GLU A 98 11.05 9.55 -7.53
N ILE A 99 9.98 10.35 -7.73
CA ILE A 99 9.06 10.74 -6.65
C ILE A 99 8.33 9.51 -6.11
N ARG A 100 7.92 8.58 -6.99
CA ARG A 100 7.27 7.33 -6.60
C ARG A 100 8.20 6.49 -5.73
N ASP A 101 9.43 6.31 -6.17
CA ASP A 101 10.45 5.52 -5.48
C ASP A 101 10.81 6.14 -4.13
N GLU A 102 10.94 7.47 -4.05
CA GLU A 102 11.20 8.16 -2.79
C GLU A 102 10.05 7.99 -1.79
N LYS A 103 8.80 8.12 -2.25
CA LYS A 103 7.62 7.91 -1.41
C LYS A 103 7.51 6.46 -0.95
N PHE A 104 7.77 5.51 -1.83
CA PHE A 104 7.78 4.10 -1.49
C PHE A 104 8.87 3.78 -0.46
N ARG A 105 10.09 4.29 -0.65
CA ARG A 105 11.18 4.15 0.32
C ARG A 105 10.81 4.72 1.69
N LYS A 106 10.25 5.93 1.75
CA LYS A 106 9.78 6.54 3.01
C LYS A 106 8.69 5.71 3.67
N PHE A 107 7.76 5.17 2.89
CA PHE A 107 6.72 4.28 3.39
C PHE A 107 7.31 2.98 3.96
N GLN A 108 8.28 2.37 3.29
CA GLN A 108 9.01 1.21 3.80
C GLN A 108 9.77 1.54 5.09
N GLU A 109 10.47 2.67 5.17
CA GLU A 109 11.16 3.13 6.38
C GLU A 109 10.19 3.29 7.56
N MET A 110 8.99 3.82 7.34
CA MET A 110 7.95 3.86 8.37
C MET A 110 7.51 2.46 8.83
N LEU A 111 7.39 1.51 7.89
CA LEU A 111 7.04 0.12 8.20
C LEU A 111 8.16 -0.65 8.89
N HIS A 112 9.44 -0.32 8.67
CA HIS A 112 10.56 -0.97 9.37
C HIS A 112 10.54 -0.75 10.89
N GLY A 113 9.81 0.26 11.38
CA GLY A 113 9.51 0.42 12.80
C GLY A 113 8.41 -0.52 13.32
N VAL A 114 7.55 -1.04 12.45
CA VAL A 114 6.41 -1.91 12.77
C VAL A 114 6.83 -3.36 12.53
N SER A 115 7.29 -4.05 13.57
CA SER A 115 7.65 -5.47 13.42
C SER A 115 6.40 -6.31 13.14
N LYS A 116 6.55 -7.48 12.50
CA LYS A 116 5.46 -8.47 12.36
C LYS A 116 4.81 -8.83 13.70
N GLU A 117 5.55 -8.68 14.80
CA GLU A 117 5.12 -8.91 16.18
C GLU A 117 4.43 -7.69 16.82
N ASN A 118 4.52 -6.51 16.20
CA ASN A 118 3.91 -5.25 16.61
C ASN A 118 3.17 -4.56 15.45
N PRO A 119 2.11 -5.17 14.89
CA PRO A 119 1.37 -4.59 13.77
C PRO A 119 0.64 -3.29 14.13
N TYR A 120 0.43 -3.02 15.42
CA TYR A 120 -0.30 -1.84 15.92
C TYR A 120 0.62 -0.64 16.22
N GLY A 121 1.93 -0.74 15.92
CA GLY A 121 2.87 0.37 16.13
C GLY A 121 3.04 0.77 17.59
N VAL A 122 2.84 -0.14 18.54
CA VAL A 122 2.96 0.10 19.98
C VAL A 122 4.39 0.53 20.32
N LYS A 123 4.52 1.61 21.08
CA LYS A 123 5.81 2.13 21.55
C LYS A 123 6.01 1.81 23.02
N CYS A 124 7.23 1.40 23.38
CA CYS A 124 7.61 1.22 24.77
C CYS A 124 7.58 2.59 25.49
N PRO A 125 6.86 2.72 26.63
CA PRO A 125 6.81 4.00 27.36
C PRO A 125 8.14 4.36 28.00
N TYR A 126 9.03 3.40 28.23
CA TYR A 126 10.31 3.60 28.89
C TYR A 126 11.43 4.02 27.93
N CYS A 127 11.59 3.30 26.82
CA CYS A 127 12.70 3.54 25.88
C CYS A 127 12.27 4.04 24.50
N LYS A 128 10.97 4.21 24.26
CA LYS A 128 10.36 4.66 22.98
C LYS A 128 10.62 3.74 21.78
N SER A 129 11.23 2.57 21.99
CA SER A 129 11.41 1.56 20.95
C SER A 129 10.06 0.97 20.50
N THR A 130 9.94 0.72 19.20
CA THR A 130 8.82 0.00 18.58
C THR A 130 9.05 -1.51 18.48
N GLN A 131 10.23 -1.98 18.92
CA GLN A 131 10.57 -3.40 18.99
C GLN A 131 9.90 -4.03 20.23
N VAL A 132 8.60 -4.18 20.17
CA VAL A 132 7.79 -4.82 21.21
C VAL A 132 7.13 -6.06 20.63
N LYS A 133 6.82 -7.03 21.49
CA LYS A 133 6.09 -8.25 21.12
C LYS A 133 4.93 -8.46 22.07
N ARG A 134 3.83 -9.00 21.56
CA ARG A 134 2.71 -9.39 22.43
C ARG A 134 3.13 -10.54 23.34
N ILE A 135 2.86 -10.41 24.62
CA ILE A 135 3.05 -11.48 25.61
C ILE A 135 1.92 -12.49 25.37
N SER A 136 2.21 -13.60 24.69
CA SER A 136 1.24 -14.69 24.51
C SER A 136 1.02 -15.43 25.83
N GLY A 137 -0.23 -15.79 26.11
CA GLY A 137 -0.70 -16.31 27.41
C GLY A 137 -0.07 -17.63 27.89
N PHE A 138 0.86 -18.24 27.15
CA PHE A 138 1.55 -19.46 27.57
C PHE A 138 2.73 -19.21 28.51
N ALA A 139 3.39 -18.05 28.47
CA ALA A 139 4.38 -17.67 29.48
C ALA A 139 3.74 -17.39 30.86
N LYS A 140 2.41 -17.20 30.89
CA LYS A 140 1.62 -17.03 32.11
C LYS A 140 1.27 -18.37 32.77
N ALA A 141 1.26 -19.51 32.07
CA ALA A 141 0.73 -20.78 32.60
C ALA A 141 1.64 -21.54 33.60
N GLY A 142 2.91 -21.15 33.74
CA GLY A 142 3.87 -21.87 34.60
C GLY A 142 3.73 -21.64 36.11
N LEU A 143 2.87 -20.71 36.56
CA LEU A 143 2.79 -20.33 37.98
C LEU A 143 1.35 -20.20 38.52
N PHE A 144 0.35 -20.82 37.87
CA PHE A 144 -1.06 -20.76 38.32
C PHE A 144 -1.55 -21.98 39.10
N THR A 145 -0.68 -22.95 39.41
CA THR A 145 -1.07 -24.12 40.21
C THR A 145 -0.96 -23.92 41.72
N LEU A 146 -0.51 -22.75 42.22
CA LEU A 146 -0.19 -22.57 43.66
C LEU A 146 -0.93 -21.44 44.41
N PHE A 147 -1.62 -20.49 43.76
CA PHE A 147 -2.35 -19.44 44.49
C PHE A 147 -3.66 -19.03 43.81
N GLY A 148 -4.79 -19.45 44.40
CA GLY A 148 -6.15 -19.17 43.91
C GLY A 148 -6.54 -17.69 43.95
N ILE A 149 -7.51 -17.32 43.08
CA ILE A 149 -8.44 -16.16 43.04
C ILE A 149 -7.91 -14.72 43.32
N PHE A 150 -6.78 -14.52 43.99
CA PHE A 150 -6.15 -13.23 44.29
C PHE A 150 -5.15 -12.76 43.20
N ALA A 151 -4.96 -13.53 42.13
CA ALA A 151 -4.03 -13.16 41.05
C ALA A 151 -4.62 -12.20 39.99
N MET A 152 -5.88 -11.77 40.14
CA MET A 152 -6.59 -10.97 39.13
C MET A 152 -6.07 -9.51 38.97
N GLY A 153 -5.15 -9.05 39.83
CA GLY A 153 -4.67 -7.66 39.80
C GLY A 153 -3.34 -7.39 39.07
N LYS A 154 -2.55 -8.42 38.70
CA LYS A 154 -1.15 -8.22 38.22
C LYS A 154 -0.92 -8.49 36.72
N ASN A 155 -1.98 -8.72 35.94
CA ASN A 155 -1.88 -9.35 34.61
C ASN A 155 -2.26 -8.47 33.40
N SER A 156 -2.39 -7.14 33.55
CA SER A 156 -2.78 -6.25 32.43
C SER A 156 -1.68 -6.02 31.39
N LYS A 157 -0.42 -6.32 31.72
CA LYS A 157 0.71 -6.13 30.80
C LYS A 157 0.57 -7.07 29.61
N GLN A 158 0.52 -6.49 28.42
CA GLN A 158 0.22 -7.16 27.16
C GLN A 158 1.45 -7.19 26.23
N TRP A 159 2.43 -6.33 26.47
CA TRP A 159 3.57 -6.09 25.60
C TRP A 159 4.89 -6.26 26.34
N HIS A 160 5.86 -6.89 25.68
CA HIS A 160 7.23 -7.01 26.14
C HIS A 160 8.14 -6.24 25.18
N CYS A 161 8.95 -5.33 25.70
CA CYS A 161 9.94 -4.59 24.91
C CYS A 161 11.23 -5.38 24.76
N LYS A 162 11.62 -5.71 23.53
CA LYS A 162 12.90 -6.39 23.24
C LYS A 162 14.12 -5.49 23.47
N ASN A 163 13.94 -4.17 23.42
CA ASN A 163 15.05 -3.21 23.52
C ASN A 163 15.46 -2.95 24.98
N CYS A 164 14.52 -2.73 25.89
CA CYS A 164 14.81 -2.46 27.31
C CYS A 164 14.34 -3.57 28.27
N GLY A 165 13.75 -4.65 27.76
CA GLY A 165 13.31 -5.80 28.55
C GLY A 165 12.06 -5.57 29.40
N SER A 166 11.40 -4.41 29.29
CA SER A 166 10.26 -4.06 30.13
C SER A 166 8.93 -4.63 29.62
N ASP A 167 8.12 -5.15 30.54
CA ASP A 167 6.72 -5.53 30.28
C ASP A 167 5.77 -4.38 30.64
N PHE A 168 4.80 -4.11 29.75
CA PHE A 168 3.78 -3.06 29.93
C PHE A 168 2.44 -3.41 29.27
#